data_AF-A0A8T4BQS0-F1
#
_entry.id   AF-A0A8T4BQS0-F1
#
_cell.length_a   1.000
_cell.length_b   1.000
_cell.length_c   1.000
_cell.angle_alpha   90.00
_cell.angle_beta   90.00
_cell.angle_gamma   90.00
#
_symmetry.space_group_name_H-M   'P 1'
#
loop_
_entity.id
_entity.type
_entity.pdbx_description
1 polymer ?
#
loop_
_entity_poly.entity_id
_entity_poly.type
_entity_poly.pdbx_seq_one_letter_code
_entity_poly.pdbx_strand_id
1 'polypeptide(L)'
;MKKKNTNSILQEVLQKIQPPKEELEEIEKSLEKFMKKISSNIKSQKIDAEIFIGGSFAKNTLIKKDKYDIDLFIRFDKKYQEKDISIITGKLLKSFSKVLVVHGSRDYYVIQRSSNFFIELIPVIKVRNPKESENITDLSYSHVKYIQKRVKSQKIFDDIKIAKAFCYANNCYGAESYIGGFSGYSLELMVYHYGGFVKFLKSMVKIKDKIVIDIEKLHKNKSSILMDLNESKLNSPIILIDPTYKQRNVSAALSDETFKKFQKACKTFLKSPSLKSFEKKKTNLNKIKLNAKKNKSEFLLLEIKTKKQAGDIAGSKLLKFYNHLESEVSKYFFIKNKGFNYNGSQSARCFFVVKSRKEIIIKGPHEKRKKHFKAFKRKHKNTFLKNKKLQAKYKIRFKLEEFLQDWQKNNKKKVREMYISQLKVV
;
A
#
# COMPACT_ATOMS: atom_id res chain seq x y z
N MET A 1 -6.14 11.56 35.82
CA MET A 1 -7.12 11.28 34.73
C MET A 1 -7.50 9.81 34.76
N LYS A 2 -8.77 9.46 35.04
CA LYS A 2 -9.25 8.07 34.98
C LYS A 2 -9.02 7.50 33.57
N LYS A 3 -8.42 6.31 33.45
CA LYS A 3 -8.26 5.61 32.16
C LYS A 3 -9.65 5.38 31.58
N LYS A 4 -10.00 6.05 30.46
CA LYS A 4 -11.25 5.76 29.73
C LYS A 4 -11.28 4.27 29.37
N ASN A 5 -12.41 3.61 29.57
CA ASN A 5 -12.63 2.23 29.13
C ASN A 5 -12.44 2.14 27.60
N THR A 6 -11.82 1.07 27.12
CA THR A 6 -11.61 0.78 25.68
C THR A 6 -12.90 0.97 24.88
N ASN A 7 -14.04 0.48 25.38
CA ASN A 7 -15.32 0.61 24.68
C ASN A 7 -15.74 2.06 24.48
N SER A 8 -15.56 2.91 25.50
CA SER A 8 -15.86 4.35 25.40
C SER A 8 -14.96 5.04 24.38
N ILE A 9 -13.68 4.66 24.31
CA ILE A 9 -12.76 5.18 23.29
C ILE A 9 -13.21 4.76 21.89
N LEU A 10 -13.61 3.50 21.71
CA LEU A 10 -14.06 2.99 20.41
C LEU A 10 -15.37 3.64 19.94
N GLN A 11 -16.31 3.91 20.84
CA GLN A 11 -17.52 4.67 20.54
C GLN A 11 -17.19 6.11 20.10
N GLU A 12 -16.29 6.79 20.80
CA GLU A 12 -15.85 8.13 20.43
C GLU A 12 -15.12 8.14 19.08
N VAL A 13 -14.32 7.10 18.78
CA VAL A 13 -13.71 6.93 17.46
C VAL A 13 -14.78 6.77 16.39
N LEU A 14 -15.79 5.91 16.62
CA LEU A 14 -16.85 5.65 15.64
C LEU A 14 -17.57 6.94 15.23
N GLN A 15 -17.91 7.79 16.20
CA GLN A 15 -18.53 9.10 15.93
C GLN A 15 -17.64 10.00 15.05
N LYS A 16 -16.31 9.99 15.26
CA LYS A 16 -15.38 10.82 14.49
C LYS A 16 -15.13 10.31 13.07
N ILE A 17 -15.19 8.99 12.87
CA ILE A 17 -14.90 8.35 11.58
C ILE A 17 -16.14 8.13 10.73
N GLN A 18 -17.34 8.45 11.24
CA GLN A 18 -18.56 8.34 10.45
C GLN A 18 -18.65 9.53 9.48
N PRO A 19 -18.89 9.29 8.17
CA PRO A 19 -19.25 10.36 7.26
C PRO A 19 -20.49 11.11 7.77
N PRO A 20 -20.51 12.46 7.72
CA PRO A 20 -21.71 13.26 7.97
C PRO A 20 -22.89 12.80 7.13
N LYS A 21 -24.10 12.90 7.69
CA LYS A 21 -25.33 12.44 7.02
C LYS A 21 -25.59 13.25 5.75
N GLU A 22 -25.35 14.55 5.79
CA GLU A 22 -25.54 15.45 4.65
C GLU A 22 -24.63 15.07 3.47
N GLU A 23 -23.37 14.69 3.76
CA GLU A 23 -22.43 14.23 2.73
C GLU A 23 -22.88 12.90 2.10
N LEU A 24 -23.43 11.98 2.89
CA LEU A 24 -23.97 10.71 2.38
C LEU A 24 -25.20 10.94 1.48
N GLU A 25 -26.13 11.80 1.90
CA GLU A 25 -27.31 12.15 1.11
C GLU A 25 -26.93 12.86 -0.21
N GLU A 26 -25.90 13.72 -0.19
CA GLU A 26 -25.36 14.34 -1.41
C GLU A 26 -24.79 13.29 -2.37
N ILE A 27 -23.99 12.36 -1.85
CA ILE A 27 -23.40 11.25 -2.62
C ILE A 27 -24.51 10.41 -3.25
N GLU A 28 -25.52 10.00 -2.48
CA GLU A 28 -26.64 9.18 -2.96
C GLU A 28 -27.40 9.87 -4.10
N LYS A 29 -27.84 11.12 -3.89
CA LYS A 29 -28.58 11.88 -4.92
C LYS A 29 -27.77 12.07 -6.20
N SER A 30 -26.48 12.35 -6.09
CA SER A 30 -25.60 12.54 -7.24
C SER A 30 -25.31 11.22 -7.96
N LEU A 31 -25.13 10.13 -7.22
CA LEU A 31 -24.92 8.78 -7.75
C LEU A 31 -26.16 8.28 -8.49
N GLU A 32 -27.36 8.48 -7.96
CA GLU A 32 -28.61 8.14 -8.64
C GLU A 32 -28.75 8.85 -9.99
N LYS A 33 -28.49 10.17 -10.03
CA LYS A 33 -28.50 10.96 -11.28
C LYS A 33 -27.48 10.41 -12.28
N PHE A 34 -26.28 10.09 -11.80
CA PHE A 34 -25.21 9.53 -12.63
C PHE A 34 -25.61 8.16 -13.21
N MET A 35 -26.10 7.24 -12.37
CA MET A 35 -26.53 5.90 -12.78
C MET A 35 -27.71 5.95 -13.77
N LYS A 36 -28.68 6.85 -13.57
CA LYS A 36 -29.78 7.05 -14.52
C LYS A 36 -29.25 7.44 -15.90
N LYS A 37 -28.33 8.41 -15.97
CA LYS A 37 -27.74 8.85 -17.24
C LYS A 37 -26.91 7.75 -17.92
N ILE A 38 -26.06 7.04 -17.17
CA ILE A 38 -25.29 5.91 -17.72
C ILE A 38 -26.21 4.80 -18.21
N SER A 39 -27.26 4.45 -17.45
CA SER A 39 -28.23 3.45 -17.86
C SER A 39 -28.93 3.81 -19.18
N SER A 40 -29.30 5.08 -19.36
CA SER A 40 -29.84 5.58 -20.64
C SER A 40 -28.84 5.44 -21.78
N ASN A 41 -27.55 5.76 -21.54
CA ASN A 41 -26.50 5.62 -22.56
C ASN A 41 -26.23 4.16 -22.93
N ILE A 42 -26.26 3.24 -21.96
CA ILE A 42 -26.14 1.78 -22.19
C ILE A 42 -27.28 1.30 -23.10
N LYS A 43 -28.53 1.69 -22.79
CA LYS A 43 -29.71 1.32 -23.59
C LYS A 43 -29.65 1.89 -25.01
N SER A 44 -29.34 3.18 -25.16
CA SER A 44 -29.31 3.84 -26.48
C SER A 44 -28.23 3.27 -27.40
N GLN A 45 -27.10 2.83 -26.83
CA GLN A 45 -26.01 2.20 -27.57
C GLN A 45 -26.18 0.68 -27.72
N LYS A 46 -27.30 0.09 -27.26
CA LYS A 46 -27.58 -1.35 -27.28
C LYS A 46 -26.45 -2.19 -26.66
N ILE A 47 -25.86 -1.69 -25.57
CA ILE A 47 -24.81 -2.37 -24.82
C ILE A 47 -25.46 -3.27 -23.78
N ASP A 48 -25.02 -4.53 -23.72
CA ASP A 48 -25.50 -5.50 -22.73
C ASP A 48 -24.55 -5.49 -21.52
N ALA A 49 -24.89 -4.61 -20.57
CA ALA A 49 -24.16 -4.43 -19.32
C ALA A 49 -25.10 -3.96 -18.22
N GLU A 50 -24.78 -4.34 -16.97
CA GLU A 50 -25.49 -3.87 -15.78
C GLU A 50 -24.60 -2.96 -14.92
N ILE A 51 -25.22 -2.04 -14.21
CA ILE A 51 -24.52 -1.14 -13.26
C ILE A 51 -24.58 -1.75 -11.86
N PHE A 52 -23.47 -1.69 -11.14
CA PHE A 52 -23.36 -2.20 -9.78
C PHE A 52 -22.54 -1.27 -8.89
N ILE A 53 -23.09 -0.85 -7.76
CA ILE A 53 -22.35 -0.08 -6.74
C ILE A 53 -21.51 -1.06 -5.92
N GLY A 54 -20.21 -0.81 -5.81
CA GLY A 54 -19.31 -1.63 -5.02
C GLY A 54 -18.63 -0.89 -3.87
N GLY A 55 -17.45 -1.35 -3.51
CA GLY A 55 -16.60 -0.65 -2.56
C GLY A 55 -17.08 -0.66 -1.11
N SER A 56 -16.47 0.20 -0.31
CA SER A 56 -16.87 0.40 1.08
C SER A 56 -18.24 1.07 1.22
N PHE A 57 -18.66 1.85 0.21
CA PHE A 57 -19.96 2.48 0.19
C PHE A 57 -21.08 1.43 0.17
N ALA A 58 -21.08 0.52 -0.83
CA ALA A 58 -22.08 -0.55 -0.91
C ALA A 58 -22.06 -1.52 0.29
N LYS A 59 -20.89 -1.70 0.93
CA LYS A 59 -20.74 -2.57 2.10
C LYS A 59 -21.07 -1.90 3.43
N ASN A 60 -21.48 -0.63 3.45
CA ASN A 60 -21.69 0.17 4.67
C ASN A 60 -20.46 0.20 5.61
N THR A 61 -19.26 0.30 5.04
CA THR A 61 -17.98 0.36 5.77
C THR A 61 -17.13 1.56 5.35
N LEU A 62 -17.75 2.58 4.77
CA LEU A 62 -17.10 3.86 4.45
C LEU A 62 -16.70 4.56 5.75
N ILE A 63 -15.51 5.17 5.75
CA ILE A 63 -15.01 6.02 6.84
C ILE A 63 -14.83 7.44 6.31
N LYS A 64 -14.98 8.43 7.19
CA LYS A 64 -14.77 9.85 6.91
C LYS A 64 -13.38 10.07 6.34
N LYS A 65 -13.32 10.77 5.21
CA LYS A 65 -12.10 11.18 4.50
C LYS A 65 -12.29 12.61 4.00
N ASP A 66 -11.19 13.28 3.64
CA ASP A 66 -11.25 14.60 2.98
C ASP A 66 -11.93 14.51 1.61
N LYS A 67 -11.79 13.36 0.95
CA LYS A 67 -12.41 13.07 -0.35
C LYS A 67 -12.82 11.60 -0.41
N TYR A 68 -14.07 11.33 -0.76
CA TYR A 68 -14.60 9.97 -0.91
C TYR A 68 -14.46 9.45 -2.34
N ASP A 69 -14.07 8.19 -2.40
CA ASP A 69 -14.01 7.30 -3.56
C ASP A 69 -15.25 6.42 -3.57
N ILE A 70 -16.12 6.58 -4.59
CA ILE A 70 -17.33 5.77 -4.77
C ILE A 70 -17.13 4.84 -5.96
N ASP A 71 -17.04 3.54 -5.67
CA ASP A 71 -16.83 2.51 -6.69
C ASP A 71 -18.14 2.16 -7.41
N LEU A 72 -18.18 2.39 -8.72
CA LEU A 72 -19.29 2.03 -9.59
C LEU A 72 -18.80 1.13 -10.72
N PHE A 73 -19.40 -0.05 -10.84
CA PHE A 73 -19.00 -1.05 -11.82
C PHE A 73 -19.98 -1.08 -12.98
N ILE A 74 -19.45 -1.19 -14.21
CA ILE A 74 -20.23 -1.58 -15.38
C ILE A 74 -19.84 -3.03 -15.70
N ARG A 75 -20.77 -3.95 -15.46
CA ARG A 75 -20.58 -5.38 -15.63
C ARG A 75 -21.09 -5.79 -17.01
N PHE A 76 -20.18 -5.87 -17.96
CA PHE A 76 -20.47 -6.27 -19.34
C PHE A 76 -20.75 -7.77 -19.41
N ASP A 77 -21.67 -8.17 -20.29
CA ASP A 77 -21.91 -9.58 -20.58
C ASP A 77 -20.63 -10.28 -21.08
N LYS A 78 -20.56 -11.61 -20.89
CA LYS A 78 -19.39 -12.42 -21.28
C LYS A 78 -19.06 -12.31 -22.77
N LYS A 79 -20.03 -11.98 -23.64
CA LYS A 79 -19.76 -11.73 -25.07
C LYS A 79 -18.83 -10.54 -25.36
N TYR A 80 -18.51 -9.70 -24.36
CA TYR A 80 -17.55 -8.61 -24.47
C TYR A 80 -16.15 -8.98 -23.97
N GLN A 81 -15.89 -10.23 -23.60
CA GLN A 81 -14.61 -10.67 -23.03
C GLN A 81 -13.41 -10.32 -23.93
N GLU A 82 -13.52 -10.59 -25.23
CA GLU A 82 -12.47 -10.29 -26.22
C GLU A 82 -12.51 -8.83 -26.73
N LYS A 83 -13.32 -7.95 -26.11
CA LYS A 83 -13.46 -6.55 -26.49
C LYS A 83 -12.81 -5.64 -25.46
N ASP A 84 -12.35 -4.48 -25.91
CA ASP A 84 -11.90 -3.43 -24.99
C ASP A 84 -13.10 -2.74 -24.31
N ILE A 85 -13.51 -3.30 -23.19
CA ILE A 85 -14.61 -2.77 -22.36
C ILE A 85 -14.26 -1.42 -21.72
N SER A 86 -12.97 -1.06 -21.61
CA SER A 86 -12.55 0.27 -21.17
C SER A 86 -12.91 1.31 -22.23
N ILE A 87 -12.55 1.07 -23.49
CA ILE A 87 -12.93 1.96 -24.60
C ILE A 87 -14.46 2.08 -24.72
N ILE A 88 -15.20 0.97 -24.59
CA ILE A 88 -16.67 0.99 -24.62
C ILE A 88 -17.22 1.86 -23.49
N THR A 89 -16.65 1.75 -22.28
CA THR A 89 -17.04 2.58 -21.14
C THR A 89 -16.74 4.07 -21.38
N GLY A 90 -15.61 4.40 -22.01
CA GLY A 90 -15.31 5.78 -22.41
C GLY A 90 -16.36 6.38 -23.35
N LYS A 91 -16.94 5.58 -24.25
CA LYS A 91 -18.04 6.03 -25.13
C LYS A 91 -19.32 6.36 -24.37
N LEU A 92 -19.58 5.68 -23.24
CA LEU A 92 -20.71 5.99 -22.34
C LEU A 92 -20.51 7.32 -21.59
N LEU A 93 -19.27 7.81 -21.51
CA LEU A 93 -18.89 9.00 -20.75
C LEU A 93 -18.81 10.28 -21.59
N LYS A 94 -19.03 10.23 -22.91
CA LYS A 94 -18.90 11.40 -23.80
C LYS A 94 -19.72 12.63 -23.38
N SER A 95 -20.85 12.43 -22.71
CA SER A 95 -21.71 13.51 -22.20
C SER A 95 -21.30 14.05 -20.82
N PHE A 96 -20.19 13.60 -20.25
CA PHE A 96 -19.73 13.98 -18.92
C PHE A 96 -18.46 14.83 -19.01
N SER A 97 -18.37 15.82 -18.13
CA SER A 97 -17.16 16.64 -17.95
C SER A 97 -16.33 16.13 -16.76
N LYS A 98 -15.08 16.61 -16.65
CA LYS A 98 -14.15 16.28 -15.55
C LYS A 98 -13.90 14.77 -15.38
N VAL A 99 -13.76 14.09 -16.51
CA VAL A 99 -13.43 12.66 -16.59
C VAL A 99 -11.91 12.52 -16.74
N LEU A 100 -11.30 11.71 -15.89
CA LEU A 100 -9.90 11.32 -15.97
C LEU A 100 -9.79 9.83 -16.24
N VAL A 101 -8.88 9.43 -17.12
CA VAL A 101 -8.54 8.02 -17.32
C VAL A 101 -7.45 7.63 -16.33
N VAL A 102 -7.64 6.51 -15.65
CA VAL A 102 -6.65 5.92 -14.76
C VAL A 102 -6.19 4.59 -15.33
N HIS A 103 -4.89 4.50 -15.61
CA HIS A 103 -4.28 3.26 -16.09
C HIS A 103 -4.00 2.29 -14.95
N GLY A 104 -4.44 1.05 -15.12
CA GLY A 104 -4.33 -0.03 -14.13
C GLY A 104 -4.22 -1.41 -14.79
N SER A 105 -4.67 -2.47 -14.10
CA SER A 105 -4.85 -3.79 -14.75
C SER A 105 -5.92 -3.75 -15.83
N ARG A 106 -6.83 -2.79 -15.73
CA ARG A 106 -7.81 -2.40 -16.72
C ARG A 106 -8.02 -0.90 -16.57
N ASP A 107 -8.09 -0.19 -17.69
CA ASP A 107 -8.32 1.25 -17.66
C ASP A 107 -9.71 1.54 -17.11
N TYR A 108 -9.79 2.50 -16.20
CA TYR A 108 -11.04 2.93 -15.59
C TYR A 108 -11.10 4.45 -15.53
N TYR A 109 -12.28 4.97 -15.19
CA TYR A 109 -12.55 6.40 -15.29
C TYR A 109 -12.86 6.98 -13.91
N VAL A 110 -12.24 8.11 -13.60
CA VAL A 110 -12.54 8.92 -12.41
C VAL A 110 -13.36 10.12 -12.84
N ILE A 111 -14.57 10.25 -12.30
CA ILE A 111 -15.49 11.35 -12.60
C ILE A 111 -15.62 12.22 -11.35
N GLN A 112 -15.13 13.46 -11.43
CA GLN A 112 -15.27 14.42 -10.34
C GLN A 112 -16.72 14.91 -10.24
N ARG A 113 -17.38 14.69 -9.10
CA ARG A 113 -18.80 15.08 -8.90
C ARG A 113 -18.95 16.36 -8.09
N SER A 114 -18.14 16.52 -7.06
CA SER A 114 -18.17 17.66 -6.12
C SER A 114 -16.75 17.93 -5.60
N SER A 115 -16.55 18.77 -4.59
CA SER A 115 -15.23 18.90 -3.93
C SER A 115 -14.92 17.73 -2.99
N ASN A 116 -15.95 17.14 -2.37
CA ASN A 116 -15.85 16.10 -1.34
C ASN A 116 -15.88 14.66 -1.88
N PHE A 117 -16.27 14.38 -3.14
CA PHE A 117 -16.18 13.01 -3.67
C PHE A 117 -16.04 12.90 -5.20
N PHE A 118 -15.68 11.70 -5.65
CA PHE A 118 -15.61 11.30 -7.05
C PHE A 118 -16.12 9.87 -7.23
N ILE A 119 -16.52 9.54 -8.46
CA ILE A 119 -16.96 8.20 -8.85
C ILE A 119 -15.82 7.53 -9.60
N GLU A 120 -15.41 6.33 -9.18
CA GLU A 120 -14.57 5.43 -9.98
C GLU A 120 -15.48 4.51 -10.79
N LEU A 121 -15.58 4.75 -12.09
CA LEU A 121 -16.35 3.92 -13.01
C LEU A 121 -15.45 2.83 -13.60
N ILE A 122 -15.65 1.60 -13.11
CA ILE A 122 -14.76 0.46 -13.32
C ILE A 122 -15.45 -0.55 -14.25
N PRO A 123 -14.95 -0.75 -15.48
CA PRO A 123 -15.48 -1.77 -16.38
C PRO A 123 -15.03 -3.17 -15.95
N VAL A 124 -15.97 -4.12 -15.91
CA VAL A 124 -15.70 -5.52 -15.56
C VAL A 124 -16.49 -6.48 -16.43
N ILE A 125 -16.00 -7.71 -16.56
CA ILE A 125 -16.76 -8.79 -17.17
C ILE A 125 -17.67 -9.40 -16.10
N LYS A 126 -18.93 -9.63 -16.46
CA LYS A 126 -19.92 -10.31 -15.62
C LYS A 126 -19.59 -11.79 -15.55
N VAL A 127 -18.87 -12.17 -14.51
CA VAL A 127 -18.56 -13.57 -14.21
C VAL A 127 -19.65 -14.23 -13.39
N ARG A 128 -20.00 -15.48 -13.74
CA ARG A 128 -20.89 -16.33 -12.92
C ARG A 128 -20.07 -17.17 -11.95
N ASN A 129 -18.93 -17.67 -12.43
CA ASN A 129 -17.96 -18.38 -11.61
C ASN A 129 -16.69 -17.54 -11.45
N PRO A 130 -16.19 -17.32 -10.23
CA PRO A 130 -14.91 -16.65 -9.97
C PRO A 130 -13.72 -17.18 -10.77
N LYS A 131 -13.73 -18.45 -11.20
CA LYS A 131 -12.70 -19.01 -12.10
C LYS A 131 -12.67 -18.38 -13.50
N GLU A 132 -13.76 -17.73 -13.91
CA GLU A 132 -13.88 -17.03 -15.19
C GLU A 132 -13.32 -15.60 -15.12
N SER A 133 -12.88 -15.12 -13.95
CA SER A 133 -12.35 -13.76 -13.82
C SER A 133 -11.05 -13.61 -14.57
N GLU A 134 -10.94 -12.59 -15.42
CA GLU A 134 -9.69 -12.23 -16.08
C GLU A 134 -8.78 -11.49 -15.11
N ASN A 135 -9.38 -10.70 -14.23
CA ASN A 135 -8.65 -9.92 -13.25
C ASN A 135 -9.40 -9.83 -11.92
N ILE A 136 -8.74 -9.16 -10.97
CA ILE A 136 -9.26 -9.04 -9.62
C ILE A 136 -10.52 -8.17 -9.51
N THR A 137 -10.70 -7.20 -10.41
CA THR A 137 -11.83 -6.27 -10.33
C THR A 137 -13.14 -6.96 -10.70
N ASP A 138 -13.11 -7.98 -11.56
CA ASP A 138 -14.28 -8.82 -11.88
C ASP A 138 -14.89 -9.53 -10.65
N LEU A 139 -14.06 -9.81 -9.63
CA LEU A 139 -14.48 -10.46 -8.38
C LEU A 139 -15.17 -9.51 -7.38
N SER A 140 -15.07 -8.19 -7.58
CA SER A 140 -15.56 -7.18 -6.64
C SER A 140 -17.05 -7.33 -6.32
N TYR A 141 -17.84 -7.74 -7.32
CA TYR A 141 -19.26 -8.04 -7.16
C TYR A 141 -19.51 -9.12 -6.10
N SER A 142 -18.76 -10.22 -6.19
CA SER A 142 -18.85 -11.34 -5.25
C SER A 142 -18.37 -10.95 -3.86
N HIS A 143 -17.34 -10.10 -3.74
CA HIS A 143 -16.83 -9.63 -2.45
C HIS A 143 -17.85 -8.80 -1.68
N VAL A 144 -18.56 -7.90 -2.35
CA VAL A 144 -19.63 -7.10 -1.73
C VAL A 144 -20.75 -8.01 -1.24
N LYS A 145 -21.25 -8.90 -2.10
CA LYS A 145 -22.29 -9.87 -1.73
C LYS A 145 -21.87 -10.75 -0.56
N TYR A 146 -20.62 -11.22 -0.55
CA TYR A 146 -20.10 -12.06 0.52
C TYR A 146 -20.14 -11.34 1.87
N ILE A 147 -19.64 -10.10 1.95
CA ILE A 147 -19.64 -9.33 3.19
C ILE A 147 -21.05 -9.02 3.66
N GLN A 148 -21.95 -8.55 2.79
CA GLN A 148 -23.35 -8.28 3.14
C GLN A 148 -24.10 -9.55 3.58
N LYS A 149 -23.76 -10.71 3.00
CA LYS A 149 -24.36 -12.00 3.37
C LYS A 149 -23.84 -12.49 4.73
N ARG A 150 -22.53 -12.40 4.99
CA ARG A 150 -21.89 -12.99 6.18
C ARG A 150 -21.93 -12.08 7.41
N VAL A 151 -21.75 -10.78 7.24
CA VAL A 151 -21.76 -9.83 8.36
C VAL A 151 -23.19 -9.38 8.62
N LYS A 152 -23.79 -9.90 9.71
CA LYS A 152 -25.16 -9.55 10.13
C LYS A 152 -25.22 -8.60 11.32
N SER A 153 -24.12 -8.46 12.06
CA SER A 153 -24.07 -7.62 13.25
C SER A 153 -23.56 -6.22 12.91
N GLN A 154 -24.34 -5.18 13.26
CA GLN A 154 -23.92 -3.78 13.13
C GLN A 154 -22.60 -3.52 13.87
N LYS A 155 -22.41 -4.16 15.03
CA LYS A 155 -21.16 -4.09 15.81
C LYS A 155 -19.93 -4.53 15.01
N ILE A 156 -20.05 -5.55 14.17
CA ILE A 156 -18.93 -6.00 13.32
C ILE A 156 -18.67 -5.00 12.19
N PHE A 157 -19.70 -4.40 11.61
CA PHE A 157 -19.52 -3.30 10.64
C PHE A 157 -18.80 -2.10 11.25
N ASP A 158 -19.18 -1.73 12.47
CA ASP A 158 -18.52 -0.64 13.21
C ASP A 158 -17.06 -0.99 13.54
N ASP A 159 -16.79 -2.21 13.97
CA ASP A 159 -15.43 -2.71 14.21
C ASP A 159 -14.58 -2.74 12.93
N ILE A 160 -15.18 -3.00 11.76
CA ILE A 160 -14.50 -2.90 10.46
C ILE A 160 -14.11 -1.44 10.18
N LYS A 161 -15.02 -0.48 10.38
CA LYS A 161 -14.74 0.96 10.21
C LYS A 161 -13.60 1.39 11.14
N ILE A 162 -13.65 0.98 12.40
CA ILE A 162 -12.60 1.22 13.41
C ILE A 162 -11.26 0.62 12.95
N ALA A 163 -11.25 -0.61 12.43
CA ALA A 163 -10.04 -1.25 11.92
C ALA A 163 -9.44 -0.48 10.73
N LYS A 164 -10.27 -0.04 9.79
CA LYS A 164 -9.84 0.79 8.64
C LYS A 164 -9.21 2.10 9.15
N ALA A 165 -9.87 2.80 10.07
CA ALA A 165 -9.35 4.04 10.66
C ALA A 165 -8.03 3.83 11.41
N PHE A 166 -7.93 2.76 12.21
CA PHE A 166 -6.70 2.39 12.92
C PHE A 166 -5.55 2.12 11.96
N CYS A 167 -5.76 1.30 10.92
CA CYS A 167 -4.75 1.01 9.92
C CYS A 167 -4.36 2.27 9.15
N TYR A 168 -5.31 3.14 8.80
CA TYR A 168 -5.04 4.40 8.12
C TYR A 168 -4.15 5.33 8.96
N ALA A 169 -4.51 5.55 10.23
CA ALA A 169 -3.75 6.39 11.16
C ALA A 169 -2.31 5.91 11.37
N ASN A 170 -2.10 4.59 11.31
CA ASN A 170 -0.80 3.95 11.48
C ASN A 170 -0.07 3.70 10.14
N ASN A 171 -0.58 4.23 9.02
CA ASN A 171 -0.10 4.01 7.65
C ASN A 171 0.18 2.52 7.35
N CYS A 172 -0.86 1.71 7.53
CA CYS A 172 -0.93 0.28 7.24
C CYS A 172 -2.19 -0.06 6.42
N TYR A 173 -2.97 0.94 5.98
CA TYR A 173 -4.18 0.78 5.17
C TYR A 173 -3.88 1.11 3.71
N GLY A 174 -4.23 0.20 2.81
CA GLY A 174 -3.95 0.30 1.38
C GLY A 174 -3.12 -0.88 0.86
N ALA A 175 -3.54 -1.45 -0.27
CA ALA A 175 -2.84 -2.55 -0.95
C ALA A 175 -1.93 -2.06 -2.09
N GLU A 176 -1.86 -0.75 -2.28
CA GLU A 176 -0.93 -0.09 -3.20
C GLU A 176 0.51 -0.49 -2.87
N SER A 177 1.29 -0.70 -3.92
CA SER A 177 2.67 -1.17 -3.86
C SER A 177 3.57 -0.28 -2.98
N TYR A 178 3.28 1.03 -2.90
CA TYR A 178 4.04 1.95 -2.05
C TYR A 178 3.65 1.91 -0.56
N ILE A 179 2.53 1.29 -0.21
CA ILE A 179 2.07 1.09 1.17
C ILE A 179 2.36 -0.34 1.63
N GLY A 180 2.06 -1.33 0.78
CA GLY A 180 2.18 -2.74 1.09
C GLY A 180 1.44 -3.13 2.37
N GLY A 181 0.20 -2.64 2.54
CA GLY A 181 -0.61 -2.78 3.75
C GLY A 181 -1.85 -3.65 3.56
N PHE A 182 -2.81 -3.48 4.47
CA PHE A 182 -4.08 -4.19 4.44
C PHE A 182 -5.06 -3.50 3.48
N SER A 183 -5.61 -4.24 2.52
CA SER A 183 -6.75 -3.76 1.71
C SER A 183 -8.02 -3.64 2.57
N GLY A 184 -8.98 -2.82 2.13
CA GLY A 184 -10.29 -2.73 2.77
C GLY A 184 -10.98 -4.09 2.92
N TYR A 185 -10.94 -4.91 1.86
CA TYR A 185 -11.51 -6.26 1.89
C TYR A 185 -10.75 -7.21 2.84
N SER A 186 -9.42 -7.10 2.94
CA SER A 186 -8.66 -7.91 3.91
C SER A 186 -9.06 -7.58 5.36
N LEU A 187 -9.28 -6.30 5.68
CA LEU A 187 -9.72 -5.89 7.01
C LEU A 187 -11.16 -6.34 7.29
N GLU A 188 -12.06 -6.23 6.31
CA GLU A 188 -13.43 -6.73 6.40
C GLU A 188 -13.44 -8.22 6.78
N LEU A 189 -12.67 -9.04 6.06
CA LEU A 189 -12.57 -10.48 6.30
C LEU A 189 -11.90 -10.81 7.64
N MET A 190 -10.79 -10.14 7.99
CA MET A 190 -10.08 -10.42 9.24
C MET A 190 -10.90 -10.03 10.48
N VAL A 191 -11.53 -8.86 10.48
CA VAL A 191 -12.37 -8.42 11.60
C VAL A 191 -13.57 -9.33 11.75
N TYR A 192 -14.20 -9.73 10.64
CA TYR A 192 -15.26 -10.73 10.66
C TYR A 192 -14.78 -12.07 11.23
N HIS A 193 -13.68 -12.62 10.72
CA HIS A 193 -13.14 -13.91 11.15
C HIS A 193 -12.80 -13.96 12.65
N TYR A 194 -12.19 -12.90 13.18
CA TYR A 194 -11.84 -12.84 14.61
C TYR A 194 -13.00 -12.37 15.50
N GLY A 195 -14.14 -11.98 14.92
CA GLY A 195 -15.32 -11.54 15.66
C GLY A 195 -15.14 -10.19 16.37
N GLY A 196 -14.49 -9.23 15.72
CA GLY A 196 -14.40 -7.84 16.16
C GLY A 196 -12.99 -7.26 16.26
N PHE A 197 -12.89 -5.93 16.40
CA PHE A 197 -11.65 -5.16 16.27
C PHE A 197 -10.60 -5.56 17.32
N VAL A 198 -11.00 -5.60 18.61
CA VAL A 198 -10.06 -5.90 19.70
C VAL A 198 -9.53 -7.34 19.59
N LYS A 199 -10.38 -8.30 19.22
CA LYS A 199 -9.99 -9.70 19.02
C LYS A 199 -9.03 -9.82 17.85
N PHE A 200 -9.33 -9.14 16.74
CA PHE A 200 -8.42 -9.03 15.59
C PHE A 200 -7.03 -8.53 16.03
N LEU A 201 -6.93 -7.41 16.75
CA LEU A 201 -5.62 -6.90 17.21
C LEU A 201 -4.89 -7.91 18.11
N LYS A 202 -5.60 -8.54 19.06
CA LYS A 202 -5.01 -9.54 19.98
C LYS A 202 -4.47 -10.76 19.22
N SER A 203 -5.13 -11.18 18.14
CA SER A 203 -4.63 -12.26 17.29
C SER A 203 -3.40 -11.82 16.51
N MET A 204 -3.41 -10.62 15.94
CA MET A 204 -2.32 -10.10 15.11
C MET A 204 -1.00 -9.98 15.88
N VAL A 205 -1.03 -9.61 17.17
CA VAL A 205 0.19 -9.50 17.99
C VAL A 205 0.84 -10.83 18.36
N LYS A 206 0.08 -11.95 18.27
CA LYS A 206 0.57 -13.29 18.60
C LYS A 206 1.30 -13.97 17.44
N ILE A 207 1.06 -13.50 16.22
CA ILE A 207 1.67 -14.04 15.00
C ILE A 207 3.18 -13.75 15.03
N LYS A 208 4.01 -14.80 15.05
CA LYS A 208 5.47 -14.70 14.93
C LYS A 208 5.94 -15.05 13.53
N ASP A 209 5.37 -16.11 12.99
CA ASP A 209 5.67 -16.66 11.66
C ASP A 209 4.46 -16.51 10.73
N LYS A 210 4.65 -16.89 9.47
CA LYS A 210 3.58 -16.84 8.46
C LYS A 210 2.38 -17.69 8.89
N ILE A 211 1.18 -17.13 8.77
CA ILE A 211 -0.07 -17.86 9.05
C ILE A 211 -0.94 -17.97 7.80
N VAL A 212 -1.82 -18.97 7.82
CA VAL A 212 -2.83 -19.20 6.79
C VAL A 212 -4.20 -19.12 7.43
N ILE A 213 -5.09 -18.31 6.84
CA ILE A 213 -6.48 -18.12 7.27
C ILE A 213 -7.37 -18.51 6.10
N ASP A 214 -8.12 -19.60 6.26
CA ASP A 214 -9.15 -20.05 5.32
C ASP A 214 -10.50 -20.05 6.04
N ILE A 215 -11.25 -18.96 5.85
CA ILE A 215 -12.50 -18.69 6.60
C ILE A 215 -13.57 -19.74 6.28
N GLU A 216 -13.65 -20.16 5.03
CA GLU A 216 -14.67 -21.09 4.52
C GLU A 216 -14.14 -22.54 4.39
N LYS A 217 -12.89 -22.80 4.80
CA LYS A 217 -12.22 -24.10 4.70
C LYS A 217 -12.28 -24.67 3.27
N LEU A 218 -12.00 -23.83 2.28
CA LEU A 218 -12.01 -24.19 0.86
C LEU A 218 -10.90 -25.18 0.49
N HIS A 219 -9.89 -25.31 1.35
CA HIS A 219 -8.75 -26.19 1.19
C HIS A 219 -8.71 -27.31 2.23
N LYS A 220 -8.33 -28.51 1.79
CA LYS A 220 -8.24 -29.69 2.68
C LYS A 220 -7.13 -29.54 3.71
N ASN A 221 -5.99 -28.96 3.33
CA ASN A 221 -4.84 -28.80 4.21
C ASN A 221 -3.93 -27.65 3.74
N LYS A 222 -2.88 -27.34 4.52
CA LYS A 222 -1.93 -26.26 4.17
C LYS A 222 -1.14 -26.56 2.89
N SER A 223 -0.85 -27.82 2.60
CA SER A 223 -0.09 -28.20 1.40
C SER A 223 -0.89 -27.91 0.12
N SER A 224 -2.20 -28.16 0.12
CA SER A 224 -3.05 -27.83 -1.04
C SER A 224 -3.09 -26.33 -1.32
N ILE A 225 -2.99 -25.50 -0.29
CA ILE A 225 -2.93 -24.04 -0.44
C ILE A 225 -1.65 -23.59 -1.14
N LEU A 226 -0.51 -24.23 -0.83
CA LEU A 226 0.77 -23.90 -1.44
C LEU A 226 0.83 -24.32 -2.92
N MET A 227 0.09 -25.37 -3.31
CA MET A 227 -0.02 -25.81 -4.70
C MET A 227 -0.99 -24.95 -5.53
N ASP A 228 -2.11 -24.52 -4.94
CA ASP A 228 -3.15 -23.77 -5.63
C ASP A 228 -2.84 -22.26 -5.76
N LEU A 229 -1.90 -21.73 -4.96
CA LEU A 229 -1.52 -20.32 -4.98
C LEU A 229 -0.20 -20.10 -5.73
N ASN A 230 -0.14 -19.02 -6.49
CA ASN A 230 1.10 -18.58 -7.12
C ASN A 230 2.16 -18.22 -6.06
N GLU A 231 3.38 -18.75 -6.19
CA GLU A 231 4.49 -18.56 -5.24
C GLU A 231 4.74 -17.08 -4.89
N SER A 232 4.65 -16.18 -5.88
CA SER A 232 4.86 -14.74 -5.68
C SER A 232 3.86 -14.12 -4.71
N LYS A 233 2.67 -14.72 -4.55
CA LYS A 233 1.59 -14.28 -3.65
C LYS A 233 1.69 -14.90 -2.25
N LEU A 234 2.64 -15.82 -2.04
CA LEU A 234 2.89 -16.46 -0.75
C LEU A 234 3.86 -15.66 0.13
N ASN A 235 4.47 -14.59 -0.38
CA ASN A 235 5.46 -13.79 0.36
C ASN A 235 4.86 -13.00 1.53
N SER A 236 3.55 -12.80 1.55
CA SER A 236 2.86 -12.10 2.63
C SER A 236 2.98 -12.84 3.98
N PRO A 237 3.11 -12.13 5.12
CA PRO A 237 3.09 -12.74 6.45
C PRO A 237 1.74 -13.40 6.78
N ILE A 238 0.68 -13.04 6.06
CA ILE A 238 -0.64 -13.64 6.21
C ILE A 238 -1.12 -14.11 4.84
N ILE A 239 -1.40 -15.40 4.72
CA ILE A 239 -2.12 -15.96 3.57
C ILE A 239 -3.59 -16.01 3.93
N LEU A 240 -4.36 -15.02 3.49
CA LEU A 240 -5.80 -14.96 3.69
C LEU A 240 -6.49 -15.45 2.43
N ILE A 241 -7.06 -16.65 2.47
CA ILE A 241 -7.78 -17.24 1.34
C ILE A 241 -9.05 -16.43 1.08
N ASP A 242 -9.25 -16.04 -0.18
CA ASP A 242 -10.48 -15.36 -0.57
C ASP A 242 -11.65 -16.34 -0.51
N PRO A 243 -12.66 -16.08 0.34
CA PRO A 243 -13.80 -16.98 0.46
C PRO A 243 -14.64 -17.07 -0.82
N THR A 244 -14.47 -16.13 -1.76
CA THR A 244 -15.12 -16.19 -3.07
C THR A 244 -14.20 -16.74 -4.16
N TYR A 245 -12.91 -16.94 -3.91
CA TYR A 245 -11.98 -17.47 -4.91
C TYR A 245 -10.76 -18.15 -4.29
N LYS A 246 -10.80 -19.47 -4.16
CA LYS A 246 -9.83 -20.25 -3.36
C LYS A 246 -8.37 -20.12 -3.81
N GLN A 247 -8.09 -19.77 -5.06
CA GLN A 247 -6.75 -19.56 -5.61
C GLN A 247 -6.20 -18.13 -5.39
N ARG A 248 -6.85 -17.33 -4.54
CA ARG A 248 -6.41 -15.98 -4.23
C ARG A 248 -6.01 -15.81 -2.77
N ASN A 249 -4.84 -15.20 -2.58
CA ASN A 249 -4.46 -14.58 -1.31
C ASN A 249 -4.90 -13.10 -1.30
N VAL A 250 -5.88 -12.77 -0.45
CA VAL A 250 -6.43 -11.41 -0.29
C VAL A 250 -5.41 -10.44 0.29
N SER A 251 -4.48 -10.93 1.12
CA SER A 251 -3.41 -10.15 1.75
C SER A 251 -2.08 -10.25 1.02
N ALA A 252 -2.07 -10.61 -0.27
CA ALA A 252 -0.82 -10.74 -1.05
C ALA A 252 0.03 -9.46 -1.11
N ALA A 253 -0.59 -8.29 -0.98
CA ALA A 253 0.12 -7.00 -0.97
C ALA A 253 0.71 -6.64 0.40
N LEU A 254 0.29 -7.29 1.48
CA LEU A 254 0.78 -7.00 2.82
C LEU A 254 2.25 -7.38 2.94
N SER A 255 3.10 -6.42 3.24
CA SER A 255 4.53 -6.62 3.44
C SER A 255 4.87 -6.94 4.90
N ASP A 256 5.97 -7.67 5.12
CA ASP A 256 6.50 -7.92 6.47
C ASP A 256 6.82 -6.63 7.24
N GLU A 257 7.32 -5.60 6.54
CA GLU A 257 7.64 -4.31 7.15
C GLU A 257 6.38 -3.62 7.69
N THR A 258 5.34 -3.52 6.86
CA THR A 258 4.07 -2.93 7.25
C THR A 258 3.36 -3.77 8.31
N PHE A 259 3.43 -5.11 8.23
CA PHE A 259 2.86 -5.98 9.25
C PHE A 259 3.55 -5.82 10.61
N LYS A 260 4.89 -5.78 10.68
CA LYS A 260 5.62 -5.54 11.94
C LYS A 260 5.28 -4.17 12.54
N LYS A 261 5.16 -3.14 11.69
CA LYS A 261 4.71 -1.81 12.11
C LYS A 261 3.29 -1.84 12.68
N PHE A 262 2.39 -2.54 12.01
CA PHE A 262 1.02 -2.74 12.48
C PHE A 262 0.98 -3.48 13.82
N GLN A 263 1.73 -4.57 13.99
CA GLN A 263 1.82 -5.29 15.26
C GLN A 263 2.33 -4.40 16.41
N LYS A 264 3.30 -3.51 16.15
CA LYS A 264 3.78 -2.53 17.13
C LYS A 264 2.68 -1.55 17.53
N ALA A 265 1.89 -1.06 16.56
CA ALA A 265 0.74 -0.22 16.84
C ALA A 265 -0.32 -0.96 17.67
N CYS A 266 -0.62 -2.22 17.33
CA CYS A 266 -1.54 -3.08 18.08
C CYS A 266 -1.10 -3.24 19.54
N LYS A 267 0.17 -3.61 19.79
CA LYS A 267 0.73 -3.76 21.15
C LYS A 267 0.60 -2.47 21.95
N THR A 268 0.87 -1.32 21.31
CA THR A 268 0.75 -0.01 21.96
C THR A 268 -0.70 0.29 22.35
N PHE A 269 -1.65 0.10 21.43
CA PHE A 269 -3.07 0.34 21.69
C PHE A 269 -3.64 -0.62 22.73
N LEU A 270 -3.33 -1.93 22.64
CA LEU A 270 -3.82 -2.92 23.61
C LEU A 270 -3.29 -2.66 25.03
N LYS A 271 -2.08 -2.13 25.18
CA LYS A 271 -1.50 -1.76 26.49
C LYS A 271 -2.12 -0.47 27.05
N SER A 272 -2.35 0.53 26.19
CA SER A 272 -2.89 1.83 26.59
C SER A 272 -3.80 2.39 25.49
N PRO A 273 -5.09 2.00 25.47
CA PRO A 273 -6.05 2.48 24.48
C PRO A 273 -6.13 4.01 24.46
N SER A 274 -6.15 4.61 23.27
CA SER A 274 -6.17 6.06 23.10
C SER A 274 -6.72 6.46 21.74
N LEU A 275 -7.42 7.59 21.70
CA LEU A 275 -7.88 8.24 20.46
C LEU A 275 -6.72 8.57 19.52
N LYS A 276 -5.55 8.92 20.09
CA LYS A 276 -4.33 9.23 19.33
C LYS A 276 -3.82 8.06 18.46
N SER A 277 -4.29 6.83 18.71
CA SER A 277 -3.99 5.68 17.86
C SER A 277 -4.78 5.67 16.55
N PHE A 278 -5.81 6.49 16.44
CA PHE A 278 -6.68 6.67 15.26
C PHE A 278 -6.43 8.02 14.56
N GLU A 279 -5.44 8.78 15.00
CA GLU A 279 -5.04 10.06 14.40
C GLU A 279 -3.76 9.88 13.60
N LYS A 280 -3.74 10.36 12.35
CA LYS A 280 -2.55 10.28 11.49
C LYS A 280 -1.45 11.17 12.05
N LYS A 281 -0.37 10.55 12.53
CA LYS A 281 0.78 11.26 13.11
C LYS A 281 1.58 11.96 12.00
N LYS A 282 1.63 13.30 12.04
CA LYS A 282 2.52 14.08 11.18
C LYS A 282 3.97 13.94 11.68
N THR A 283 4.87 13.61 10.76
CA THR A 283 6.32 13.54 11.06
C THR A 283 6.86 14.94 11.29
N ASN A 284 7.35 15.22 12.49
CA ASN A 284 8.02 16.49 12.79
C ASN A 284 9.50 16.43 12.40
N LEU A 285 9.82 16.89 11.19
CA LEU A 285 11.17 16.88 10.63
C LEU A 285 12.15 17.73 11.44
N ASN A 286 11.70 18.86 12.00
CA ASN A 286 12.53 19.71 12.86
C ASN A 286 12.99 18.98 14.12
N LYS A 287 12.06 18.27 14.78
CA LYS A 287 12.40 17.44 15.95
C LYS A 287 13.39 16.32 15.59
N ILE A 288 13.24 15.71 14.42
CA ILE A 288 14.17 14.68 13.94
C ILE A 288 15.56 15.28 13.69
N LYS A 289 15.65 16.44 13.04
CA LYS A 289 16.91 17.17 12.78
C LYS A 289 17.60 17.57 14.08
N LEU A 290 16.87 18.12 15.05
CA LEU A 290 17.40 18.47 16.38
C LEU A 290 17.94 17.24 17.13
N ASN A 291 17.18 16.14 17.13
CA ASN A 291 17.60 14.88 17.74
C ASN A 291 18.84 14.29 17.04
N ALA A 292 18.94 14.40 15.72
CA ALA A 292 20.13 13.97 14.98
C ALA A 292 21.37 14.75 15.42
N LYS A 293 21.27 16.09 15.51
CA LYS A 293 22.33 16.97 16.00
C LYS A 293 22.76 16.60 17.42
N LYS A 294 21.80 16.45 18.34
CA LYS A 294 22.07 16.02 19.74
C LYS A 294 22.82 14.70 19.81
N ASN A 295 22.47 13.74 18.94
CA ASN A 295 23.07 12.42 18.90
C ASN A 295 24.35 12.34 18.05
N LYS A 296 24.92 13.47 17.60
CA LYS A 296 26.07 13.53 16.67
C LYS A 296 25.84 12.64 15.44
N SER A 297 24.65 12.73 14.87
CA SER A 297 24.22 12.03 13.65
C SER A 297 23.95 13.05 12.55
N GLU A 298 24.17 12.66 11.30
CA GLU A 298 23.86 13.47 10.14
C GLU A 298 22.38 13.30 9.78
N PHE A 299 21.74 14.38 9.34
CA PHE A 299 20.35 14.38 8.86
C PHE A 299 20.33 14.94 7.44
N LEU A 300 19.67 14.23 6.54
CA LEU A 300 19.45 14.66 5.16
C LEU A 300 17.97 14.52 4.81
N LEU A 301 17.38 15.59 4.26
CA LEU A 301 16.04 15.61 3.70
C LEU A 301 16.12 15.71 2.18
N LEU A 302 15.35 14.89 1.49
CA LEU A 302 15.34 14.78 0.04
C LEU A 302 13.93 14.94 -0.51
N GLU A 303 13.84 15.57 -1.67
CA GLU A 303 12.69 15.52 -2.55
C GLU A 303 13.05 14.77 -3.82
N ILE A 304 12.25 13.74 -4.13
CA ILE A 304 12.37 12.93 -5.35
C ILE A 304 11.11 13.10 -6.20
N LYS A 305 11.28 13.21 -7.52
CA LYS A 305 10.17 13.34 -8.47
C LYS A 305 10.26 12.32 -9.60
N THR A 306 9.11 12.00 -10.19
CA THR A 306 8.97 11.13 -11.36
C THR A 306 8.03 11.74 -12.39
N LYS A 307 8.14 11.34 -13.65
CA LYS A 307 7.17 11.69 -14.71
C LYS A 307 6.05 10.64 -14.87
N LYS A 308 6.07 9.56 -14.07
CA LYS A 308 5.04 8.52 -14.13
C LYS A 308 3.69 9.01 -13.60
N GLN A 309 2.61 8.39 -14.04
CA GLN A 309 1.25 8.73 -13.60
C GLN A 309 1.15 8.69 -12.06
N ALA A 310 0.49 9.69 -11.48
CA ALA A 310 0.18 9.75 -10.06
C ALA A 310 -0.64 8.53 -9.59
N GLY A 311 -0.58 8.24 -8.30
CA GLY A 311 -1.13 7.02 -7.70
C GLY A 311 -0.08 5.92 -7.52
N ASP A 312 -0.49 4.67 -7.63
CA ASP A 312 0.40 3.53 -7.29
C ASP A 312 1.64 3.46 -8.20
N ILE A 313 1.51 3.84 -9.48
CA ILE A 313 2.64 3.80 -10.43
C ILE A 313 3.77 4.73 -9.98
N ALA A 314 3.47 6.02 -9.76
CA ALA A 314 4.45 6.98 -9.26
C ALA A 314 4.95 6.59 -7.87
N GLY A 315 4.05 6.28 -6.94
CA GLY A 315 4.40 5.86 -5.58
C GLY A 315 5.38 4.68 -5.56
N SER A 316 5.12 3.65 -6.36
CA SER A 316 5.95 2.45 -6.49
C SER A 316 7.34 2.76 -7.05
N LYS A 317 7.45 3.60 -8.09
CA LYS A 317 8.76 4.01 -8.63
C LYS A 317 9.56 4.83 -7.61
N LEU A 318 8.91 5.77 -6.93
CA LEU A 318 9.55 6.61 -5.91
C LEU A 318 10.02 5.77 -4.71
N LEU A 319 9.19 4.82 -4.23
CA LEU A 319 9.57 3.92 -3.14
C LEU A 319 10.71 2.99 -3.56
N LYS A 320 10.67 2.43 -4.78
CA LYS A 320 11.75 1.58 -5.31
C LYS A 320 13.07 2.32 -5.36
N PHE A 321 13.06 3.59 -5.78
CA PHE A 321 14.25 4.44 -5.76
C PHE A 321 14.72 4.77 -4.34
N TYR A 322 13.80 5.08 -3.43
CA TYR A 322 14.12 5.31 -2.01
C TYR A 322 14.81 4.08 -1.38
N ASN A 323 14.27 2.87 -1.58
CA ASN A 323 14.86 1.63 -1.08
C ASN A 323 16.24 1.38 -1.71
N HIS A 324 16.42 1.74 -2.98
CA HIS A 324 17.72 1.67 -3.62
C HIS A 324 18.73 2.64 -2.98
N LEU A 325 18.35 3.90 -2.79
CA LEU A 325 19.19 4.88 -2.10
C LEU A 325 19.51 4.45 -0.67
N GLU A 326 18.55 3.89 0.07
CA GLU A 326 18.79 3.32 1.39
C GLU A 326 19.88 2.24 1.33
N SER A 327 19.78 1.32 0.38
CA SER A 327 20.79 0.28 0.19
C SER A 327 22.17 0.87 -0.11
N GLU A 328 22.26 1.92 -0.92
CA GLU A 328 23.52 2.59 -1.25
C GLU A 328 24.11 3.33 -0.04
N VAL A 329 23.28 4.06 0.72
CA VAL A 329 23.66 4.75 1.96
C VAL A 329 24.14 3.75 3.01
N SER A 330 23.47 2.61 3.17
CA SER A 330 23.77 1.61 4.20
C SER A 330 25.17 0.98 4.08
N LYS A 331 25.76 1.02 2.88
CA LYS A 331 27.13 0.54 2.61
C LYS A 331 28.17 1.35 3.39
N TYR A 332 27.92 2.65 3.57
CA TYR A 332 28.87 3.60 4.14
C TYR A 332 28.44 4.12 5.51
N PHE A 333 27.14 4.12 5.79
CA PHE A 333 26.59 4.67 7.03
C PHE A 333 25.70 3.68 7.78
N PHE A 334 25.65 3.82 9.10
CA PHE A 334 24.62 3.21 9.95
C PHE A 334 23.37 4.07 9.92
N ILE A 335 22.29 3.57 9.34
CA ILE A 335 20.99 4.25 9.32
C ILE A 335 20.36 4.11 10.70
N LYS A 336 20.17 5.23 11.41
CA LYS A 336 19.58 5.30 12.75
C LYS A 336 18.09 5.61 12.72
N ASN A 337 17.67 6.39 11.73
CA ASN A 337 16.26 6.67 11.45
C ASN A 337 16.11 6.97 9.96
N LYS A 338 14.95 6.68 9.40
CA LYS A 338 14.64 6.92 7.99
C LYS A 338 13.13 7.12 7.84
N GLY A 339 12.72 7.77 6.76
CA GLY A 339 11.31 7.84 6.42
C GLY A 339 11.07 8.19 4.97
N PHE A 340 9.92 7.77 4.47
CA PHE A 340 9.43 8.02 3.12
C PHE A 340 7.98 8.51 3.21
N ASN A 341 7.66 9.56 2.49
CA ASN A 341 6.34 10.16 2.43
C ASN A 341 6.01 10.55 0.98
N TYR A 342 5.15 9.76 0.35
CA TYR A 342 4.60 10.03 -0.96
C TYR A 342 3.41 10.98 -0.85
N ASN A 343 3.35 11.99 -1.72
CA ASN A 343 2.33 13.03 -1.64
C ASN A 343 1.05 12.73 -2.46
N GLY A 344 0.93 11.54 -3.07
CA GLY A 344 -0.21 11.21 -3.92
C GLY A 344 -0.12 11.73 -5.37
N SER A 345 0.95 12.45 -5.73
CA SER A 345 1.17 13.01 -7.07
C SER A 345 2.42 12.43 -7.73
N GLN A 346 3.37 13.27 -8.15
CA GLN A 346 4.58 12.88 -8.85
C GLN A 346 5.85 13.08 -8.00
N SER A 347 5.70 13.29 -6.69
CA SER A 347 6.84 13.50 -5.79
C SER A 347 6.70 12.83 -4.43
N ALA A 348 7.85 12.59 -3.80
CA ALA A 348 7.93 12.12 -2.43
C ALA A 348 9.03 12.86 -1.68
N ARG A 349 8.83 13.05 -0.37
CA ARG A 349 9.87 13.49 0.55
C ARG A 349 10.37 12.31 1.34
N CYS A 350 11.69 12.16 1.44
CA CYS A 350 12.31 11.15 2.27
C CYS A 350 13.46 11.73 3.07
N PHE A 351 13.77 11.12 4.22
CA PHE A 351 14.88 11.55 5.05
C PHE A 351 15.71 10.37 5.54
N PHE A 352 16.98 10.66 5.85
CA PHE A 352 17.90 9.74 6.49
C PHE A 352 18.55 10.42 7.69
N VAL A 353 18.61 9.70 8.82
CA VAL A 353 19.46 10.03 9.96
C VAL A 353 20.52 8.96 10.07
N VAL A 354 21.79 9.34 9.95
CA VAL A 354 22.87 8.37 9.82
C VAL A 354 24.06 8.68 10.73
N LYS A 355 24.86 7.65 11.02
CA LYS A 355 26.21 7.79 11.57
C LYS A 355 27.21 7.13 10.63
N SER A 356 28.32 7.80 10.36
CA SER A 356 29.42 7.22 9.56
C SER A 356 29.91 5.91 10.19
N ARG A 357 30.19 4.91 9.34
CA ARG A 357 30.86 3.67 9.77
C ARG A 357 32.33 3.88 10.12
N LYS A 358 32.90 5.06 9.82
CA LYS A 358 34.33 5.45 9.92
C LYS A 358 35.26 4.63 9.03
N GLU A 359 35.13 3.31 9.06
CA GLU A 359 35.89 2.37 8.26
C GLU A 359 34.98 1.23 7.79
N ILE A 360 35.16 0.80 6.55
CA ILE A 360 34.50 -0.39 5.99
C ILE A 360 35.52 -1.35 5.40
N ILE A 361 35.13 -2.62 5.30
CA ILE A 361 35.95 -3.67 4.72
C ILE A 361 35.49 -3.94 3.29
N ILE A 362 36.38 -3.73 2.33
CA ILE A 362 36.15 -4.12 0.93
C ILE A 362 36.68 -5.54 0.75
N LYS A 363 35.81 -6.46 0.35
CA LYS A 363 36.19 -7.85 0.06
C LYS A 363 36.85 -7.92 -1.32
N GLY A 364 38.04 -8.49 -1.35
CA GLY A 364 38.83 -8.75 -2.55
C GLY A 364 38.84 -10.23 -2.96
N PRO A 365 39.67 -10.58 -3.95
CA PRO A 365 39.73 -11.92 -4.50
C PRO A 365 40.40 -12.93 -3.55
N HIS A 366 40.18 -14.21 -3.83
CA HIS A 366 40.92 -15.30 -3.18
C HIS A 366 42.41 -15.26 -3.55
N GLU A 367 43.31 -15.62 -2.62
CA GLU A 367 44.77 -15.54 -2.78
C GLU A 367 45.31 -16.25 -4.04
N LYS A 368 44.71 -17.39 -4.41
CA LYS A 368 45.03 -18.16 -5.61
C LYS A 368 44.82 -17.40 -6.93
N ARG A 369 43.98 -16.35 -6.97
CA ARG A 369 43.75 -15.54 -8.17
C ARG A 369 44.81 -14.44 -8.32
N LYS A 370 46.07 -14.84 -8.59
CA LYS A 370 47.27 -13.98 -8.58
C LYS A 370 47.11 -12.64 -9.32
N LYS A 371 46.55 -12.63 -10.54
CA LYS A 371 46.34 -11.41 -11.34
C LYS A 371 45.40 -10.41 -10.66
N HIS A 372 44.23 -10.88 -10.20
CA HIS A 372 43.26 -10.06 -9.48
C HIS A 372 43.77 -9.62 -8.10
N PHE A 373 44.55 -10.48 -7.45
CA PHE A 373 45.16 -10.19 -6.15
C PHE A 373 46.14 -9.01 -6.24
N LYS A 374 47.04 -9.00 -7.25
CA LYS A 374 47.94 -7.87 -7.51
C LYS A 374 47.17 -6.59 -7.87
N ALA A 375 46.17 -6.69 -8.74
CA ALA A 375 45.34 -5.53 -9.11
C ALA A 375 44.60 -4.92 -7.91
N PHE A 376 44.09 -5.76 -7.00
CA PHE A 376 43.41 -5.30 -5.79
C PHE A 376 44.36 -4.58 -4.83
N LYS A 377 45.57 -5.11 -4.60
CA LYS A 377 46.61 -4.43 -3.79
C LYS A 377 47.03 -3.09 -4.39
N ARG A 378 47.13 -2.98 -5.72
CA ARG A 378 47.47 -1.71 -6.38
C ARG A 378 46.37 -0.65 -6.19
N LYS A 379 45.10 -1.07 -6.22
CA LYS A 379 43.95 -0.18 -6.06
C LYS A 379 43.71 0.24 -4.61
N HIS A 380 44.07 -0.60 -3.64
CA HIS A 380 43.78 -0.39 -2.23
C HIS A 380 45.06 -0.42 -1.38
N LYS A 381 45.41 0.73 -0.78
CA LYS A 381 46.66 0.88 0.00
C LYS A 381 46.69 0.01 1.27
N ASN A 382 45.60 -0.06 2.02
CA ASN A 382 45.54 -0.82 3.28
C ASN A 382 44.87 -2.17 3.10
N THR A 383 45.63 -3.20 2.69
CA THR A 383 45.12 -4.56 2.48
C THR A 383 45.63 -5.57 3.51
N PHE A 384 44.81 -6.58 3.83
CA PHE A 384 45.13 -7.67 4.75
C PHE A 384 44.42 -8.96 4.29
N LEU A 385 44.95 -10.13 4.67
CA LEU A 385 44.36 -11.42 4.32
C LEU A 385 43.45 -11.91 5.46
N LYS A 386 42.24 -12.36 5.15
CA LYS A 386 41.34 -13.02 6.11
C LYS A 386 40.60 -14.17 5.44
N ASN A 387 40.70 -15.37 6.00
CA ASN A 387 40.11 -16.61 5.46
C ASN A 387 40.46 -16.82 3.96
N LYS A 388 41.75 -16.75 3.62
CA LYS A 388 42.29 -16.90 2.24
C LYS A 388 41.75 -15.90 1.20
N LYS A 389 41.06 -14.85 1.64
CA LYS A 389 40.60 -13.74 0.80
C LYS A 389 41.30 -12.45 1.18
N LEU A 390 41.75 -11.72 0.17
CA LEU A 390 42.30 -10.38 0.37
C LEU A 390 41.17 -9.42 0.74
N GLN A 391 41.42 -8.52 1.67
CA GLN A 391 40.48 -7.49 2.12
C GLN A 391 41.19 -6.15 2.20
N ALA A 392 40.45 -5.05 2.07
CA ALA A 392 40.98 -3.71 2.26
C ALA A 392 40.19 -2.93 3.30
N LYS A 393 40.89 -2.19 4.16
CA LYS A 393 40.30 -1.17 5.03
C LYS A 393 40.11 0.12 4.25
N TYR A 394 38.88 0.58 4.12
CA TYR A 394 38.55 1.86 3.49
C TYR A 394 37.98 2.82 4.52
N LYS A 395 38.69 3.93 4.75
CA LYS A 395 38.26 5.00 5.66
C LYS A 395 37.25 5.90 4.96
N ILE A 396 36.10 6.11 5.58
CA ILE A 396 35.05 6.99 5.07
C ILE A 396 35.35 8.40 5.55
N ARG A 397 35.66 9.29 4.60
CA ARG A 397 36.04 10.69 4.87
C ARG A 397 35.02 11.71 4.36
N PHE A 398 33.93 11.25 3.75
CA PHE A 398 32.88 12.10 3.21
C PHE A 398 31.65 12.09 4.12
N LYS A 399 30.90 13.19 4.08
CA LYS A 399 29.56 13.32 4.71
C LYS A 399 28.48 12.70 3.84
N LEU A 400 27.28 12.51 4.41
CA LEU A 400 26.14 11.94 3.70
C LEU A 400 25.71 12.80 2.49
N GLU A 401 25.77 14.11 2.62
CA GLU A 401 25.41 15.03 1.53
C GLU A 401 26.40 14.95 0.36
N GLU A 402 27.71 14.98 0.67
CA GLU A 402 28.79 14.79 -0.31
C GLU A 402 28.67 13.45 -1.02
N PHE A 403 28.43 12.37 -0.26
CA PHE A 403 28.16 11.04 -0.82
C PHE A 403 27.00 11.08 -1.83
N LEU A 404 25.91 11.76 -1.51
CA LEU A 404 24.74 11.80 -2.39
C LEU A 404 25.02 12.57 -3.67
N GLN A 405 25.72 13.71 -3.58
CA GLN A 405 26.11 14.51 -4.75
C GLN A 405 26.99 13.69 -5.71
N ASP A 406 28.02 13.02 -5.18
CA ASP A 406 28.89 12.14 -5.95
C ASP A 406 28.14 10.94 -6.53
N TRP A 407 27.27 10.31 -5.72
CA TRP A 407 26.46 9.20 -6.17
C TRP A 407 25.55 9.61 -7.33
N GLN A 408 24.87 10.75 -7.22
CA GLN A 408 23.98 11.27 -8.27
C GLN A 408 24.74 11.59 -9.56
N LYS A 409 25.93 12.20 -9.45
CA LYS A 409 26.80 12.48 -10.60
C LYS A 409 27.22 11.21 -11.34
N ASN A 410 27.61 10.18 -10.59
CA ASN A 410 28.09 8.92 -11.14
C ASN A 410 26.98 7.97 -11.61
N ASN A 411 25.73 8.17 -11.16
CA ASN A 411 24.60 7.26 -11.43
C ASN A 411 23.47 7.89 -12.24
N LYS A 412 23.73 8.97 -13.01
CA LYS A 412 22.71 9.65 -13.84
C LYS A 412 21.90 8.70 -14.75
N LYS A 413 22.56 7.70 -15.36
CA LYS A 413 21.89 6.68 -16.18
C LYS A 413 20.92 5.85 -15.33
N LYS A 414 21.38 5.34 -14.19
CA LYS A 414 20.58 4.55 -13.27
C LYS A 414 19.37 5.32 -12.71
N VAL A 415 19.55 6.58 -12.35
CA VAL A 415 18.44 7.45 -11.89
C VAL A 415 17.34 7.53 -12.96
N ARG A 416 17.71 7.71 -14.24
CA ARG A 416 16.76 7.72 -15.37
C ARG A 416 16.09 6.36 -15.59
N GLU A 417 16.85 5.27 -15.53
CA GLU A 417 16.31 3.89 -15.64
C GLU A 417 15.33 3.54 -14.51
N MET A 418 15.49 4.18 -13.34
CA MET A 418 14.56 4.06 -12.22
C MET A 418 13.37 5.03 -12.31
N TYR A 419 13.23 5.75 -13.44
CA TYR A 419 12.15 6.70 -13.73
C TYR A 419 12.11 7.92 -12.82
N ILE A 420 13.25 8.33 -12.28
CA ILE A 420 13.35 9.53 -11.44
C ILE A 420 13.75 10.71 -12.32
N SER A 421 12.93 11.77 -12.29
CA SER A 421 13.15 13.00 -13.05
C SER A 421 13.93 14.05 -12.25
N GLN A 422 13.83 14.02 -10.92
CA GLN A 422 14.53 14.95 -10.04
C GLN A 422 14.88 14.28 -8.71
N LEU A 423 16.08 14.55 -8.21
CA LEU A 423 16.54 14.25 -6.85
C LEU A 423 17.20 15.53 -6.32
N LYS A 424 16.67 16.08 -5.23
CA LYS A 424 17.11 17.36 -4.64
C LYS A 424 17.23 17.23 -3.12
N VAL A 425 18.26 17.83 -2.53
CA VAL A 425 18.38 18.06 -1.08
C VAL A 425 17.56 19.29 -0.69
N VAL A 426 16.78 19.19 0.39
CA VAL A 426 15.84 20.22 0.86
C VAL A 426 16.25 20.80 2.19
#